data_AF-A0A069RD17-F1
#
_entry.id   AF-A0A069RD17-F1
#
_cell.length_a   1.000
_cell.length_b   1.000
_cell.length_c   1.000
_cell.angle_alpha   90.00
_cell.angle_beta   90.00
_cell.angle_gamma   90.00
#
_symmetry.space_group_name_H-M   'P 1'
#
loop_
_entity.id
_entity.type
_entity.pdbx_description
1 polymer ?
#
loop_
_entity_poly.entity_id
_entity_poly.type
_entity_poly.pdbx_seq_one_letter_code
_entity_poly.pdbx_strand_id
1 'polypeptide(L)'
;MMLLKSKKMILYWGAVLLWMLLILSFSSDTAVVSDRKSSMVLEKVEPVIETVEKSIHVELIENSKLHFYVRKNAHMFNYCVLAVLISLALKASGVNGHRRYFLAYIMATLFSMLDEYYQTHIPGRSGEVRDVFVDNVGVLVGLMVIWIIKKKVTISKFRCKRKLQHTYQSTEKYSKINKNTIQAYQYQISQGW
;
A
#
# COMPACT_ATOMS: atom_id res chain seq x y z
N MET A 1 20.98 16.82 -4.31
CA MET A 1 20.45 15.54 -3.75
C MET A 1 19.42 15.75 -2.62
N MET A 2 19.60 16.74 -1.72
CA MET A 2 18.61 17.04 -0.65
C MET A 2 17.23 17.51 -1.17
N LEU A 3 17.19 18.32 -2.24
CA LEU A 3 15.94 18.84 -2.80
C LEU A 3 15.01 17.76 -3.38
N LEU A 4 15.56 16.66 -3.90
CA LEU A 4 14.74 15.54 -4.40
C LEU A 4 14.16 14.69 -3.26
N LYS A 5 14.82 14.67 -2.11
CA LYS A 5 14.36 13.96 -0.91
C LYS A 5 13.15 14.68 -0.30
N SER A 6 13.17 16.01 -0.22
CA SER A 6 12.04 16.78 0.31
C SER A 6 10.80 16.71 -0.58
N LYS A 7 10.95 16.80 -1.91
CA LYS A 7 9.83 16.68 -2.86
C LYS A 7 9.10 15.33 -2.75
N LYS A 8 9.86 14.23 -2.63
CA LYS A 8 9.28 12.89 -2.43
C LYS A 8 8.56 12.78 -1.09
N MET A 9 9.14 13.33 -0.03
CA MET A 9 8.51 13.37 1.29
C MET A 9 7.15 14.08 1.25
N ILE A 10 7.10 15.28 0.66
CA ILE A 10 5.86 16.07 0.51
C ILE A 10 4.82 15.29 -0.30
N LEU A 11 5.22 14.64 -1.38
CA LEU A 11 4.32 13.82 -2.21
C LEU A 11 3.68 12.67 -1.42
N TYR A 12 4.47 11.91 -0.65
CA TYR A 12 3.92 10.78 0.12
C TYR A 12 3.02 11.24 1.27
N TRP A 13 3.39 12.31 1.97
CA TRP A 13 2.53 12.88 3.01
C TRP A 13 1.25 13.48 2.43
N GLY A 14 1.31 14.11 1.25
CA GLY A 14 0.14 14.55 0.51
C GLY A 14 -0.78 13.38 0.13
N ALA A 15 -0.22 12.26 -0.31
CA ALA A 15 -1.00 11.04 -0.59
C ALA A 15 -1.65 10.45 0.67
N VAL A 16 -0.96 10.48 1.83
CA VAL A 16 -1.54 10.08 3.12
C VAL A 16 -2.73 10.96 3.48
N LEU A 17 -2.57 12.28 3.41
CA LEU A 17 -3.64 13.24 3.72
C LEU A 17 -4.84 13.06 2.78
N LEU A 18 -4.60 12.92 1.48
CA LEU A 18 -5.65 12.68 0.50
C LEU A 18 -6.41 11.37 0.80
N TRP A 19 -5.68 10.31 1.18
CA TRP A 19 -6.29 9.04 1.55
C TRP A 19 -7.11 9.13 2.85
N MET A 20 -6.63 9.88 3.84
CA MET A 20 -7.39 10.16 5.07
C MET A 20 -8.69 10.91 4.78
N LEU A 21 -8.68 11.90 3.87
CA LEU A 21 -9.90 12.60 3.45
C LEU A 21 -10.89 11.68 2.72
N LEU A 22 -10.38 10.75 1.91
CA LEU A 22 -11.20 9.74 1.22
C LEU A 22 -11.87 8.80 2.23
N ILE A 23 -11.16 8.37 3.29
CA ILE A 23 -11.74 7.57 4.38
C ILE A 23 -12.86 8.34 5.07
N LEU A 24 -12.62 9.61 5.43
CA LEU A 24 -13.63 10.44 6.08
C LEU A 24 -14.86 10.67 5.19
N SER A 25 -14.66 10.78 3.88
CA SER A 25 -15.77 10.91 2.92
C SER A 25 -16.67 9.67 2.93
N PHE A 26 -16.07 8.47 2.83
CA PHE A 26 -16.81 7.21 2.95
C PHE A 26 -17.41 6.96 4.33
N SER A 27 -16.78 7.48 5.38
CA SER A 27 -17.24 7.43 6.77
C SER A 27 -18.44 8.35 7.04
N SER A 28 -18.48 9.52 6.38
CA SER A 28 -19.55 10.51 6.51
C SER A 28 -20.86 10.15 5.81
N ASP A 29 -20.81 9.26 4.81
CA ASP A 29 -22.01 8.79 4.12
C ASP A 29 -22.77 7.76 4.99
N THR A 30 -23.74 8.25 5.75
CA THR A 30 -24.77 7.39 6.34
C THR A 30 -25.83 7.04 5.31
N ALA A 31 -26.34 5.81 5.39
CA ALA A 31 -27.40 5.25 4.55
C ALA A 31 -28.77 5.98 4.66
N VAL A 32 -28.80 7.19 5.22
CA VAL A 32 -30.02 7.96 5.55
C VAL A 32 -30.06 9.31 4.82
N VAL A 33 -29.05 9.64 3.99
CA VAL A 33 -29.04 10.85 3.14
C VAL A 33 -29.32 10.51 1.67
N SER A 34 -30.18 9.52 1.43
CA SER A 34 -30.86 9.35 0.14
C SER A 34 -32.07 10.27 -0.02
N ASP A 35 -32.61 10.84 1.07
CA ASP A 35 -33.94 11.45 1.04
C ASP A 35 -33.97 12.98 0.87
N ARG A 36 -32.83 13.68 0.92
CA ARG A 36 -32.85 15.17 1.00
C ARG A 36 -31.93 15.95 0.06
N LYS A 37 -31.27 15.29 -0.90
CA LYS A 37 -30.48 15.97 -1.95
C LYS A 37 -30.94 15.65 -3.38
N SER A 38 -32.18 15.22 -3.57
CA SER A 38 -32.71 14.83 -4.88
C SER A 38 -34.06 15.46 -5.21
N SER A 39 -34.09 16.77 -5.45
CA SER A 39 -35.25 17.43 -6.06
C SER A 39 -34.98 18.01 -7.45
N MET A 40 -33.74 18.05 -7.94
CA MET A 40 -33.44 18.59 -9.28
C MET A 40 -32.76 17.62 -10.24
N VAL A 41 -32.19 16.51 -9.74
CA VAL A 41 -31.46 15.54 -10.58
C VAL A 41 -32.22 14.22 -10.74
N LEU A 42 -33.11 13.86 -9.80
CA LEU A 42 -33.77 12.54 -9.80
C LEU A 42 -34.89 12.39 -10.84
N GLU A 43 -35.61 13.47 -11.19
CA GLU A 43 -36.78 13.40 -12.09
C GLU A 43 -36.42 12.91 -13.51
N LYS A 44 -35.15 13.03 -13.92
CA LYS A 44 -34.70 12.56 -15.24
C LYS A 44 -34.02 11.19 -15.24
N VAL A 45 -33.70 10.65 -14.07
CA VAL A 45 -32.85 9.44 -13.96
C VAL A 45 -33.61 8.25 -13.33
N GLU A 46 -34.77 8.51 -12.70
CA GLU A 46 -35.65 7.50 -12.11
C GLU A 46 -35.99 6.30 -13.01
N PRO A 47 -36.44 6.45 -14.28
CA PRO A 47 -36.88 5.28 -15.06
C PRO A 47 -35.71 4.37 -15.49
N VAL A 48 -34.50 4.92 -15.58
CA VAL A 48 -33.29 4.16 -15.96
C VAL A 48 -32.73 3.43 -14.74
N ILE A 49 -32.77 4.05 -13.56
CA ILE A 49 -32.31 3.45 -12.31
C ILE A 49 -33.24 2.31 -11.89
N GLU A 50 -34.57 2.49 -11.98
CA GLU A 50 -35.55 1.47 -11.57
C GLU A 50 -35.41 0.18 -12.42
N THR A 51 -35.08 0.32 -13.71
CA THR A 51 -34.89 -0.83 -14.61
C THR A 51 -33.58 -1.59 -14.29
N VAL A 52 -32.52 -0.88 -13.91
CA VAL A 52 -31.23 -1.48 -13.54
C VAL A 52 -31.28 -2.09 -12.14
N GLU A 53 -31.98 -1.43 -11.20
CA GLU A 53 -32.17 -1.89 -9.83
C GLU A 53 -33.01 -3.17 -9.78
N LYS A 54 -34.06 -3.26 -10.60
CA LYS A 54 -34.90 -4.47 -10.72
C LYS A 54 -34.18 -5.67 -11.35
N SER A 55 -33.13 -5.41 -12.15
CA SER A 55 -32.32 -6.45 -12.80
C SER A 55 -31.21 -7.00 -11.91
N ILE A 56 -30.82 -6.26 -10.86
CA ILE A 56 -29.78 -6.63 -9.89
C ILE A 56 -30.39 -7.06 -8.54
N HIS A 57 -31.70 -7.32 -8.49
CA HIS A 57 -32.37 -7.98 -7.37
C HIS A 57 -31.98 -9.47 -7.27
N VAL A 58 -30.74 -9.72 -6.86
CA VAL A 58 -30.40 -10.90 -6.06
C VAL A 58 -31.05 -10.68 -4.70
N GLU A 59 -32.22 -11.30 -4.54
CA GLU A 59 -32.94 -11.60 -3.29
C GLU A 59 -32.82 -10.58 -2.14
N LEU A 60 -33.90 -9.83 -1.98
CA LEU A 60 -34.24 -8.97 -0.83
C LEU A 60 -34.50 -9.77 0.47
N ILE A 61 -33.86 -10.93 0.66
CA ILE A 61 -34.01 -11.80 1.83
C ILE A 61 -32.61 -12.00 2.41
N GLU A 62 -32.30 -11.32 3.53
CA GLU A 62 -31.05 -11.38 4.34
C GLU A 62 -29.93 -10.33 4.08
N ASN A 63 -30.27 -9.11 3.65
CA ASN A 63 -29.27 -8.10 3.20
C ASN A 63 -28.64 -7.15 4.25
N SER A 64 -29.15 -7.04 5.49
CA SER A 64 -28.56 -6.08 6.46
C SER A 64 -27.16 -6.48 6.94
N LYS A 65 -26.95 -7.77 7.16
CA LYS A 65 -25.66 -8.31 7.60
C LYS A 65 -24.62 -8.28 6.48
N LEU A 66 -24.99 -8.64 5.25
CA LEU A 66 -24.07 -8.62 4.11
C LEU A 66 -23.56 -7.21 3.78
N HIS A 67 -24.44 -6.21 3.70
CA HIS A 67 -24.01 -4.81 3.51
C HIS A 67 -23.14 -4.28 4.65
N PHE A 68 -23.39 -4.75 5.88
CA PHE A 68 -22.56 -4.43 7.04
C PHE A 68 -21.17 -5.09 6.95
N TYR A 69 -21.10 -6.37 6.58
CA TYR A 69 -19.83 -7.06 6.38
C TYR A 69 -19.03 -6.48 5.21
N VAL A 70 -19.66 -6.16 4.08
CA VAL A 70 -18.97 -5.55 2.93
C VAL A 70 -18.39 -4.19 3.31
N ARG A 71 -19.14 -3.34 4.04
CA ARG A 71 -18.62 -2.07 4.56
C ARG A 71 -17.47 -2.26 5.55
N LYS A 72 -17.58 -3.21 6.48
CA LYS A 72 -16.48 -3.52 7.42
C LYS A 72 -15.21 -3.99 6.73
N ASN A 73 -15.35 -4.82 5.69
CA ASN A 73 -14.19 -5.27 4.90
C ASN A 73 -13.56 -4.13 4.08
N ALA A 74 -14.38 -3.19 3.58
CA ALA A 74 -13.88 -2.00 2.87
C ALA A 74 -13.11 -1.06 3.82
N HIS A 75 -13.61 -0.84 5.04
CA HIS A 75 -12.91 -0.07 6.07
C HIS A 75 -11.57 -0.72 6.42
N MET A 76 -11.56 -2.03 6.71
CA MET A 76 -10.32 -2.77 6.93
C MET A 76 -9.31 -2.62 5.78
N PHE A 77 -9.77 -2.65 4.53
CA PHE A 77 -8.92 -2.43 3.35
C PHE A 77 -8.38 -0.99 3.29
N ASN A 78 -9.20 0.00 3.60
CA ASN A 78 -8.78 1.40 3.62
C ASN A 78 -7.66 1.65 4.64
N TYR A 79 -7.78 1.08 5.84
CA TYR A 79 -6.73 1.16 6.87
C TYR A 79 -5.47 0.37 6.53
N CYS A 80 -5.61 -0.76 5.81
CA CYS A 80 -4.48 -1.49 5.23
C CYS A 80 -3.68 -0.59 4.28
N VAL A 81 -4.35 0.09 3.33
CA VAL A 81 -3.70 1.02 2.39
C VAL A 81 -3.11 2.23 3.11
N LEU A 82 -3.81 2.77 4.12
CA LEU A 82 -3.32 3.89 4.92
C LEU A 82 -2.01 3.53 5.64
N ALA A 83 -1.95 2.37 6.29
CA ALA A 83 -0.75 1.88 6.98
C ALA A 83 0.43 1.72 6.01
N VAL A 84 0.16 1.25 4.79
CA VAL A 84 1.14 1.14 3.71
C VAL A 84 1.69 2.51 3.34
N LEU A 85 0.81 3.49 3.08
CA LEU A 85 1.17 4.87 2.71
C LEU A 85 1.97 5.58 3.81
N ILE A 86 1.54 5.49 5.06
CA ILE A 86 2.27 6.07 6.21
C ILE A 86 3.67 5.47 6.31
N SER A 87 3.81 4.14 6.14
CA SER A 87 5.13 3.50 6.18
C SER A 87 6.05 3.93 5.02
N LEU A 88 5.49 4.32 3.87
CA LEU A 88 6.24 4.86 2.73
C LEU A 88 6.63 6.32 2.99
N ALA A 89 5.72 7.13 3.53
CA ALA A 89 5.98 8.50 3.94
C ALA A 89 7.09 8.58 5.00
N LEU A 90 7.01 7.75 6.05
CA LEU A 90 8.04 7.64 7.08
C LEU A 90 9.40 7.21 6.53
N LYS A 91 9.42 6.31 5.54
CA LYS A 91 10.65 5.92 4.84
C LYS A 91 11.25 7.11 4.09
N ALA A 92 10.42 7.90 3.40
CA ALA A 92 10.87 9.10 2.69
C ALA A 92 11.41 10.18 3.64
N SER A 93 10.81 10.30 4.83
CA SER A 93 11.29 11.15 5.93
C SER A 93 12.60 10.65 6.58
N GLY A 94 13.07 9.46 6.24
CA GLY A 94 14.34 8.90 6.74
C GLY A 94 14.21 7.96 7.93
N VAL A 95 12.99 7.59 8.34
CA VAL A 95 12.76 6.60 9.40
C VAL A 95 13.00 5.19 8.83
N ASN A 96 14.01 4.52 9.36
CA ASN A 96 14.46 3.20 8.91
C ASN A 96 14.20 2.11 9.98
N GLY A 97 14.32 0.85 9.57
CA GLY A 97 14.21 -0.30 10.47
C GLY A 97 12.80 -0.56 11.02
N HIS A 98 12.74 -1.18 12.20
CA HIS A 98 11.49 -1.57 12.88
C HIS A 98 10.68 -0.38 13.38
N ARG A 99 11.35 0.71 13.78
CA ARG A 99 10.71 1.96 14.26
C ARG A 99 9.70 2.54 13.28
N ARG A 100 9.96 2.37 11.98
CA ARG A 100 9.06 2.79 10.91
C ARG A 100 7.70 2.10 10.96
N TYR A 101 7.69 0.79 11.20
CA TYR A 101 6.46 0.00 11.22
C TYR A 101 5.68 0.27 12.51
N PHE A 102 6.38 0.40 13.63
CA PHE A 102 5.78 0.77 14.91
C PHE A 102 5.10 2.14 14.86
N LEU A 103 5.79 3.14 14.29
CA LEU A 103 5.21 4.48 14.17
C LEU A 103 4.05 4.52 13.17
N ALA A 104 4.15 3.77 12.06
CA ALA A 104 3.04 3.64 11.12
C ALA A 104 1.81 2.98 11.74
N TYR A 105 2.01 1.95 12.58
CA TYR A 105 0.95 1.30 13.35
C TYR A 105 0.26 2.30 14.27
N ILE A 106 1.01 2.99 15.13
CA ILE A 106 0.45 3.97 16.07
C ILE A 106 -0.35 5.05 15.34
N MET A 107 0.20 5.62 14.26
CA MET A 107 -0.49 6.68 13.52
C MET A 107 -1.79 6.19 12.87
N ALA A 108 -1.81 4.99 12.30
CA ALA A 108 -3.00 4.42 11.69
C ALA A 108 -4.06 4.05 12.74
N THR A 109 -3.65 3.48 13.88
CA THR A 109 -4.55 3.16 15.01
C THR A 109 -5.16 4.42 15.63
N LEU A 110 -4.38 5.48 15.81
CA LEU A 110 -4.91 6.76 16.30
C LEU A 110 -5.92 7.34 15.30
N PHE A 111 -5.66 7.21 14.00
CA PHE A 111 -6.60 7.65 12.98
C PHE A 111 -7.90 6.83 12.95
N SER A 112 -7.84 5.51 13.19
CA SER A 112 -9.07 4.69 13.27
C SER A 112 -9.91 5.05 14.51
N MET A 113 -9.27 5.33 15.64
CA MET A 113 -9.98 5.84 16.84
C MET A 113 -10.65 7.19 16.58
N LEU A 114 -9.98 8.09 15.84
CA LEU A 114 -10.53 9.39 15.48
C LEU A 114 -11.69 9.29 14.48
N ASP A 115 -11.62 8.37 13.51
CA ASP A 115 -12.72 8.13 12.57
C ASP A 115 -13.96 7.61 13.31
N GLU A 116 -13.80 6.64 14.21
CA GLU A 116 -14.90 6.10 15.00
C GLU A 116 -15.51 7.18 15.91
N TYR A 117 -14.66 7.99 16.54
CA TYR A 117 -15.12 9.13 17.32
C TYR A 117 -15.91 10.11 16.44
N TYR A 118 -15.46 10.42 15.23
CA TYR A 118 -16.19 11.27 14.30
C TYR A 118 -17.54 10.65 13.90
N GLN A 119 -17.59 9.33 13.64
CA GLN A 119 -18.83 8.61 13.32
C GLN A 119 -19.84 8.66 14.47
N THR A 120 -19.41 8.62 15.74
CA THR A 120 -20.33 8.74 16.90
C THR A 120 -21.08 10.08 16.95
N HIS A 121 -20.56 11.13 16.31
CA HIS A 121 -21.23 12.43 16.23
C HIS A 121 -22.31 12.48 15.13
N ILE A 122 -22.41 11.42 14.30
CA ILE A 122 -23.40 11.33 13.23
C ILE A 122 -24.65 10.60 13.76
N PRO A 123 -25.84 11.21 13.72
CA PRO A 123 -27.06 10.60 14.23
C PRO A 123 -27.39 9.31 13.45
N GLY A 124 -27.67 8.22 14.18
CA GLY A 124 -27.98 6.91 13.60
C GLY A 124 -26.77 5.98 13.41
N ARG A 125 -25.57 6.36 13.84
CA ARG A 125 -24.39 5.48 13.95
C ARG A 125 -24.01 5.28 15.41
N SER A 126 -23.90 4.03 15.85
CA SER A 126 -23.27 3.69 17.13
C SER A 126 -21.82 3.35 16.85
N GLY A 127 -20.88 4.12 17.39
CA GLY A 127 -19.48 3.73 17.32
C GLY A 127 -19.25 2.44 18.12
N GLU A 128 -18.82 1.37 17.46
CA GLU A 128 -18.45 0.12 18.12
C GLU A 128 -16.93 0.04 18.26
N VAL A 129 -16.45 -0.17 19.48
CA VAL A 129 -15.02 -0.46 19.74
C VAL A 129 -14.52 -1.67 18.93
N ARG A 130 -15.44 -2.58 18.57
CA ARG A 130 -15.16 -3.72 17.68
C ARG A 130 -14.67 -3.30 16.30
N ASP A 131 -15.09 -2.15 15.80
CA ASP A 131 -14.75 -1.69 14.45
C ASP A 131 -13.31 -1.18 14.41
N VAL A 132 -12.87 -0.49 15.47
CA VAL A 132 -11.47 -0.13 15.70
C VAL A 132 -10.56 -1.38 15.75
N PHE A 133 -11.03 -2.49 16.33
CA PHE A 133 -10.27 -3.74 16.34
C PHE A 133 -10.13 -4.35 14.94
N VAL A 134 -11.20 -4.39 14.16
CA VAL A 134 -11.19 -4.90 12.78
C VAL A 134 -10.27 -4.05 11.90
N ASP A 135 -10.32 -2.72 12.06
CA ASP A 135 -9.44 -1.81 11.32
C ASP A 135 -7.97 -1.99 11.69
N ASN A 136 -7.67 -2.23 12.97
CA ASN A 136 -6.32 -2.56 13.41
C ASN A 136 -5.79 -3.88 12.83
N VAL A 137 -6.66 -4.87 12.59
CA VAL A 137 -6.28 -6.07 11.83
C VAL A 137 -5.87 -5.69 10.41
N GLY A 138 -6.63 -4.81 9.75
CA GLY A 138 -6.28 -4.24 8.44
C GLY A 138 -4.92 -3.53 8.43
N VAL A 139 -4.64 -2.72 9.44
CA VAL A 139 -3.34 -2.04 9.64
C VAL A 139 -2.20 -3.06 9.72
N LEU A 140 -2.36 -4.10 10.55
CA LEU A 140 -1.34 -5.15 10.72
C LEU A 140 -1.08 -5.89 9.42
N VAL A 141 -2.14 -6.24 8.68
CA VAL A 141 -2.04 -6.88 7.37
C VAL A 141 -1.28 -5.99 6.39
N GLY A 142 -1.59 -4.70 6.31
CA GLY A 142 -0.88 -3.75 5.43
C GLY A 142 0.61 -3.64 5.74
N LEU A 143 0.98 -3.58 7.01
CA LEU A 143 2.38 -3.56 7.44
C LEU A 143 3.11 -4.88 7.12
N MET A 144 2.44 -6.01 7.30
CA MET A 144 2.99 -7.34 6.98
C MET A 144 3.23 -7.49 5.47
N VAL A 145 2.28 -7.06 4.63
CA VAL A 145 2.40 -7.07 3.17
C VAL A 145 3.63 -6.28 2.72
N ILE A 146 3.83 -5.05 3.21
CA ILE A 146 5.02 -4.26 2.89
C ILE A 146 6.31 -4.94 3.35
N TRP A 147 6.29 -5.57 4.52
CA TRP A 147 7.46 -6.25 5.06
C TRP A 147 7.86 -7.44 4.16
N ILE A 148 6.89 -8.25 3.71
CA ILE A 148 7.10 -9.37 2.79
C ILE A 148 7.62 -8.88 1.44
N ILE A 149 6.99 -7.86 0.85
CA ILE A 149 7.41 -7.28 -0.44
C ILE A 149 8.86 -6.80 -0.35
N LYS A 150 9.22 -6.07 0.72
CA LYS A 150 10.60 -5.62 0.95
C LYS A 150 11.58 -6.79 1.07
N LYS A 151 11.22 -7.84 1.79
CA LYS A 151 12.06 -9.03 1.95
C LYS A 151 12.30 -9.70 0.60
N LYS A 152 11.25 -9.89 -0.22
CA LYS A 152 11.35 -10.46 -1.57
C LYS A 152 12.22 -9.61 -2.50
N VAL A 153 12.03 -8.29 -2.53
CA VAL A 153 12.83 -7.36 -3.37
C VAL A 153 14.30 -7.30 -2.93
N THR A 154 14.56 -7.37 -1.62
CA THR A 154 15.94 -7.43 -1.11
C THR A 154 16.61 -8.73 -1.53
N ILE A 155 15.92 -9.86 -1.40
CA ILE A 155 16.45 -11.18 -1.79
C ILE A 155 16.74 -11.24 -3.29
N SER A 156 15.87 -10.69 -4.15
CA SER A 156 16.10 -10.68 -5.60
C SER A 156 17.31 -9.84 -6.00
N LYS A 157 17.52 -8.67 -5.39
CA LYS A 157 18.72 -7.85 -5.59
C LYS A 157 19.99 -8.56 -5.14
N PHE A 158 19.95 -9.24 -3.99
CA PHE A 158 21.09 -10.03 -3.51
C PHE A 158 21.42 -11.19 -4.45
N ARG A 159 20.42 -11.89 -4.99
CA ARG A 159 20.63 -12.97 -5.98
C ARG A 159 21.26 -12.44 -7.27
N CYS A 160 20.79 -11.30 -7.78
CA CYS A 160 21.34 -10.67 -8.98
C CYS A 160 22.79 -10.20 -8.76
N LYS A 161 23.07 -9.52 -7.65
CA LYS A 161 24.43 -9.06 -7.30
C LYS A 161 25.42 -10.22 -7.17
N ARG A 162 24.99 -11.33 -6.55
CA ARG A 162 25.82 -12.53 -6.40
C ARG A 162 26.12 -13.20 -7.75
N LYS A 163 25.12 -13.28 -8.64
CA LYS A 163 25.28 -13.83 -9.99
C LYS A 163 26.26 -12.98 -10.81
N LEU A 164 26.15 -11.65 -10.74
CA LEU A 164 27.08 -10.72 -11.39
C LEU A 164 28.51 -10.83 -10.85
N GLN A 165 28.70 -10.96 -9.53
CA GLN A 165 30.03 -11.14 -8.94
C GLN A 165 30.70 -12.45 -9.41
N HIS A 166 29.94 -13.54 -9.51
CA HIS A 166 30.46 -14.81 -9.99
C HIS A 166 30.87 -14.75 -11.46
N THR A 167 30.08 -14.06 -12.30
CA THR A 167 30.42 -13.81 -13.71
C THR A 167 31.67 -12.94 -13.85
N TYR A 168 31.79 -11.88 -13.05
CA TYR A 168 32.96 -10.98 -13.08
C TYR A 168 34.26 -11.72 -12.70
N GLN A 169 34.25 -12.47 -11.60
CA GLN A 169 35.41 -13.26 -11.16
C GLN A 169 35.82 -14.32 -12.19
N SER A 170 34.85 -14.95 -12.86
CA SER A 170 35.10 -15.85 -13.98
C SER A 170 35.83 -15.11 -15.11
N THR A 171 35.29 -14.00 -15.59
CA THR A 171 35.90 -13.23 -16.69
C THR A 171 37.29 -12.70 -16.37
N GLU A 172 37.53 -12.29 -15.13
CA GLU A 172 38.83 -11.79 -14.68
C GLU A 172 39.89 -12.90 -14.62
N LYS A 173 39.49 -14.11 -14.19
CA LYS A 173 40.35 -15.29 -14.21
C LYS A 173 40.73 -15.70 -15.64
N TYR A 174 39.77 -15.70 -16.58
CA TYR A 174 40.04 -15.99 -17.99
C TYR A 174 40.98 -14.95 -18.64
N SER A 175 40.82 -13.66 -18.32
CA SER A 175 41.71 -12.62 -18.88
C SER A 175 43.16 -12.74 -18.37
N LYS A 176 43.34 -13.12 -17.10
CA LYS A 176 44.67 -13.40 -16.52
C LYS A 176 45.34 -14.62 -17.17
N ILE A 177 44.60 -15.71 -17.35
CA ILE A 177 45.12 -16.91 -18.02
C ILE A 177 45.55 -16.56 -19.43
N ASN A 178 44.70 -15.87 -20.21
CA ASN A 178 45.02 -15.50 -21.58
C ASN A 178 46.27 -14.61 -21.67
N LYS A 179 46.39 -13.58 -20.81
CA LYS A 179 47.61 -12.75 -20.73
C LYS A 179 48.86 -13.58 -20.47
N ASN A 180 48.84 -14.47 -19.47
CA ASN A 180 49.99 -15.31 -19.15
C ASN A 180 50.35 -16.26 -20.30
N THR A 181 49.35 -16.77 -21.01
CA THR A 181 49.57 -17.69 -22.14
C THR A 181 50.22 -16.95 -23.32
N ILE A 182 49.72 -15.76 -23.67
CA ILE A 182 50.32 -14.91 -24.71
C ILE A 182 51.77 -14.56 -24.36
N GLN A 183 52.03 -14.23 -23.10
CA GLN A 183 53.37 -13.88 -22.62
C GLN A 183 54.34 -15.07 -22.70
N ALA A 184 53.87 -16.29 -22.41
CA ALA A 184 54.64 -17.52 -22.57
C ALA A 184 54.99 -17.82 -24.04
N TYR A 185 54.01 -17.67 -24.95
CA TYR A 185 54.27 -17.83 -26.38
C TYR A 185 55.25 -16.78 -26.92
N GLN A 186 55.12 -15.52 -26.51
CA GLN A 186 56.06 -14.45 -26.88
C GLN A 186 57.49 -14.72 -26.37
N TYR A 187 57.61 -15.30 -25.18
CA TYR A 187 58.90 -15.73 -24.63
C TYR A 187 59.50 -16.89 -25.42
N GLN A 188 58.71 -17.91 -25.78
CA GLN A 188 59.22 -19.01 -26.62
C GLN A 188 59.69 -18.54 -28.01
N ILE A 189 58.97 -17.59 -28.63
CA ILE A 189 59.36 -17.00 -29.92
C ILE A 189 60.67 -16.20 -29.79
N SER A 190 60.90 -15.50 -28.67
CA SER A 190 62.12 -14.69 -28.48
C SER A 190 63.37 -15.51 -28.14
N GLN A 191 63.21 -16.74 -27.63
CA GLN A 191 64.32 -17.66 -27.32
C GLN A 191 64.79 -18.48 -28.53
N GLY A 192 64.22 -18.27 -29.72
CA GLY A 192 64.69 -18.91 -30.96
C GLY A 192 64.37 -20.40 -31.02
N TRP A 193 63.12 -20.69 -31.41
CA TRP A 193 62.82 -21.87 -32.21
C TRP A 193 62.89 -21.51 -33.68
#